data_AF-A0A2G5V1Q0-F1
#
_entry.id   AF-A0A2G5V1Q0-F1
#
_cell.length_a   1.000
_cell.length_b   1.000
_cell.length_c   1.000
_cell.angle_alpha   90.00
_cell.angle_beta   90.00
_cell.angle_gamma   90.00
#
_symmetry.space_group_name_H-M   'P 1'
#
loop_
_entity.id
_entity.type
_entity.pdbx_description
1 polymer ?
#
loop_
_entity_poly.entity_id
_entity_poly.type
_entity_poly.pdbx_seq_one_letter_code
_entity_poly.pdbx_strand_id
1 'polypeptide(L)'
;MDRIRTKSKSWGFEKILEVDATTSESSKSSSRMRWKIVVKKNLNKTPKLPRGYLGVAQRHVAEGKLGLSKFAVYHQLPSSPLLENMKSEITLACVFRSSRGIYTHFPIVEYVNSDEYVEYYVDTGSSKLPKTFDSIEKLIEMYLE
;
A
#
# COMPACT_ATOMS: atom_id res chain seq x y z
N MET A 1 -28.42 24.68 7.23
CA MET A 1 -28.42 23.22 7.46
C MET A 1 -27.01 22.71 7.26
N ASP A 2 -26.45 22.15 8.32
CA ASP A 2 -25.02 21.98 8.53
C ASP A 2 -24.43 20.81 7.75
N ARG A 3 -23.33 21.10 7.02
CA ARG A 3 -22.51 20.11 6.33
C ARG A 3 -21.66 19.37 7.36
N ILE A 4 -21.98 18.11 7.64
CA ILE A 4 -21.12 17.25 8.46
C ILE A 4 -19.98 16.76 7.57
N ARG A 5 -18.79 17.34 7.76
CA ARG A 5 -17.55 16.94 7.10
C ARG A 5 -16.70 16.13 8.08
N THR A 6 -16.75 14.81 8.00
CA THR A 6 -15.83 13.96 8.74
C THR A 6 -14.51 13.86 7.97
N LYS A 7 -13.40 14.20 8.64
CA LYS A 7 -12.04 14.08 8.11
C LYS A 7 -11.33 12.94 8.83
N SER A 8 -11.01 11.87 8.12
CA SER A 8 -10.01 10.89 8.57
C SER A 8 -8.73 11.08 7.76
N LYS A 9 -7.59 11.16 8.47
CA LYS A 9 -6.27 11.22 7.85
C LYS A 9 -5.74 9.80 7.72
N SER A 10 -5.96 9.18 6.56
CA SER A 10 -5.13 8.05 6.12
C SER A 10 -4.08 8.57 5.14
N TRP A 11 -2.92 7.91 5.09
CA TRP A 11 -1.83 8.28 4.20
C TRP A 11 -2.31 8.32 2.74
N GLY A 12 -2.28 9.51 2.14
CA GLY A 12 -2.29 9.69 0.69
C GLY A 12 -3.64 9.71 -0.04
N PHE A 13 -4.79 9.51 0.62
CA PHE A 13 -6.09 9.56 -0.07
C PHE A 13 -7.17 10.28 0.76
N GLU A 14 -7.58 11.48 0.32
CA GLU A 14 -8.84 12.06 0.78
C GLU A 14 -10.00 11.24 0.19
N LYS A 15 -10.69 10.44 1.03
CA LYS A 15 -12.02 9.92 0.67
C LYS A 15 -13.01 11.08 0.78
N ILE A 16 -13.38 11.67 -0.36
CA ILE A 16 -14.51 12.62 -0.42
C ILE A 16 -15.73 11.82 -0.87
N LEU A 17 -16.65 11.56 0.06
CA LEU A 17 -17.96 11.02 -0.25
C LEU A 17 -18.91 12.21 -0.42
N GLU A 18 -19.23 12.57 -1.66
CA GLU A 18 -20.27 13.55 -1.96
C GLU A 18 -21.57 12.79 -2.23
N VAL A 19 -22.56 12.98 -1.34
CA VAL A 19 -23.92 12.46 -1.51
C VAL A 19 -24.80 13.66 -1.81
N ASP A 20 -25.19 13.82 -3.08
CA ASP A 20 -26.21 14.80 -3.47
C ASP A 20 -27.59 14.24 -3.11
N ALA A 21 -28.15 14.73 -2.01
CA ALA A 21 -29.56 14.55 -1.69
C ALA A 21 -30.38 15.65 -2.36
N THR A 22 -30.87 15.40 -3.58
CA THR A 22 -31.98 16.18 -4.16
C THR A 22 -33.10 15.24 -4.54
N THR A 23 -34.14 15.22 -3.73
CA THR A 23 -35.43 14.58 -3.97
C THR A 23 -36.31 15.52 -4.81
N SER A 24 -36.71 15.11 -6.02
CA SER A 24 -38.03 15.43 -6.58
C SER A 24 -38.33 14.47 -7.75
N GLU A 25 -39.52 13.90 -7.72
CA GLU A 25 -40.03 12.80 -8.53
C GLU A 25 -40.24 13.08 -10.03
N SER A 26 -40.38 11.96 -10.75
CA SER A 26 -40.96 11.77 -12.09
C SER A 26 -40.04 12.00 -13.29
N SER A 27 -39.48 10.89 -13.78
CA SER A 27 -39.59 10.39 -15.16
C SER A 27 -38.49 9.35 -15.39
N LYS A 28 -38.83 8.30 -16.15
CA LYS A 28 -37.97 7.16 -16.50
C LYS A 28 -36.67 7.66 -17.13
N SER A 29 -35.67 7.93 -16.32
CA SER A 29 -34.32 8.22 -16.75
C SER A 29 -33.45 7.15 -16.14
N SER A 30 -33.02 6.20 -16.99
CA SER A 30 -31.99 5.23 -16.64
C SER A 30 -30.82 6.01 -16.06
N SER A 31 -30.69 5.96 -14.73
CA SER A 31 -29.62 6.54 -13.95
C SER A 31 -28.35 5.75 -14.23
N ARG A 32 -27.85 5.90 -15.46
CA ARG A 32 -26.50 5.48 -15.85
C ARG A 32 -25.56 6.31 -15.00
N MET A 33 -25.09 5.71 -13.91
CA MET A 33 -23.97 6.22 -13.15
C MET A 33 -22.81 6.43 -14.11
N ARG A 34 -22.62 7.69 -14.50
CA ARG A 34 -21.58 8.09 -15.43
C ARG A 34 -20.37 8.44 -14.59
N TRP A 35 -19.43 7.50 -14.49
CA TRP A 35 -18.14 7.73 -13.85
C TRP A 35 -17.46 8.93 -14.53
N LYS A 36 -17.36 10.05 -13.80
CA LYS A 36 -16.52 11.17 -14.20
C LYS A 36 -15.09 10.78 -13.83
N ILE A 37 -14.28 10.43 -14.83
CA ILE A 37 -12.84 10.26 -14.64
C ILE A 37 -12.26 11.63 -14.26
N VAL A 38 -11.98 11.84 -12.98
CA VAL A 38 -11.33 13.06 -12.50
C VAL A 38 -9.84 12.96 -12.78
N VAL A 39 -9.42 13.32 -14.00
CA VAL A 39 -8.01 13.50 -14.32
C VAL A 39 -7.55 14.81 -13.68
N LYS A 40 -7.06 14.75 -12.44
CA LYS A 40 -6.49 15.91 -11.75
C LYS A 40 -5.23 16.33 -12.52
N LYS A 41 -5.29 17.45 -13.24
CA LYS A 41 -4.24 18.00 -14.15
C LYS A 41 -2.91 18.38 -13.48
N ASN A 42 -2.67 18.00 -12.22
CA ASN A 42 -1.49 18.37 -11.44
C ASN A 42 -0.99 17.21 -10.55
N LEU A 43 -0.89 16.01 -11.12
CA LEU A 43 -0.27 14.83 -10.48
C LEU A 43 1.28 14.82 -10.58
N ASN A 44 1.90 15.88 -11.15
CA ASN A 44 3.35 15.94 -11.37
C ASN A 44 4.20 16.04 -10.10
N LYS A 45 3.58 16.19 -8.92
CA LYS A 45 4.28 15.99 -7.65
C LYS A 45 4.19 14.51 -7.29
N THR A 46 5.17 13.73 -7.76
CA THR A 46 5.39 12.40 -7.19
C THR A 46 5.58 12.59 -5.68
N PRO A 47 4.75 11.97 -4.83
CA PRO A 47 4.98 12.01 -3.40
C PRO A 47 6.39 11.47 -3.15
N LYS A 48 7.19 12.19 -2.35
CA LYS A 48 8.51 11.70 -1.94
C LYS A 48 8.28 10.44 -1.12
N LEU A 49 8.52 9.29 -1.74
CA LEU A 49 8.45 8.01 -1.05
C LEU A 49 9.61 7.94 -0.03
N PRO A 50 9.39 7.35 1.15
CA PRO A 50 10.47 7.09 2.09
C PRO A 50 11.58 6.27 1.40
N ARG A 51 12.82 6.53 1.79
CA ARG A 51 13.99 5.82 1.25
C ARG A 51 13.78 4.31 1.46
N GLY A 52 14.05 3.52 0.44
CA GLY A 52 13.86 2.07 0.49
C GLY A 52 12.42 1.60 0.26
N TYR A 53 11.44 2.50 0.02
CA TYR A 53 10.08 2.10 -0.35
C TYR A 53 9.80 2.31 -1.85
N LEU A 54 9.37 1.25 -2.54
CA LEU A 54 9.18 1.23 -4.01
C LEU A 54 7.73 1.51 -4.46
N GLY A 55 6.82 1.71 -3.51
CA GLY A 55 5.39 1.85 -3.77
C GLY A 55 4.71 0.50 -4.01
N VAL A 56 3.73 0.49 -4.90
CA VAL A 56 2.97 -0.70 -5.29
C VAL A 56 3.60 -1.32 -6.54
N ALA A 57 3.90 -2.61 -6.53
CA ALA A 57 4.58 -3.29 -7.64
C ALA A 57 4.37 -4.82 -7.64
N GLN A 58 4.53 -5.44 -8.81
CA GLN A 58 4.73 -6.89 -8.90
C GLN A 58 6.19 -7.25 -8.58
N ARG A 59 6.45 -8.51 -8.23
CA ARG A 59 7.78 -9.01 -7.82
C ARG A 59 8.90 -8.62 -8.81
N HIS A 60 8.73 -8.96 -10.08
CA HIS A 60 9.73 -8.68 -11.11
C HIS A 60 9.97 -7.16 -11.30
N VAL A 61 8.94 -6.34 -11.13
CA VAL A 61 9.06 -4.87 -11.20
C VAL A 61 9.83 -4.34 -10.00
N ALA A 62 9.58 -4.89 -8.80
CA ALA A 62 10.31 -4.52 -7.59
C ALA A 62 11.81 -4.87 -7.69
N GLU A 63 12.13 -6.05 -8.23
CA GLU A 63 13.51 -6.48 -8.51
C GLU A 63 14.24 -5.52 -9.44
N GLY A 64 13.58 -5.11 -10.55
CA GLY A 64 14.14 -4.12 -11.47
C GLY A 64 14.33 -2.74 -10.84
N LYS A 65 13.40 -2.30 -9.99
CA LYS A 65 13.47 -1.00 -9.28
C LYS A 65 14.51 -0.97 -8.16
N LEU A 66 14.89 -2.12 -7.61
CA LEU A 66 15.87 -2.19 -6.51
C LEU A 66 17.25 -1.64 -6.92
N GLY A 67 17.64 -1.86 -8.18
CA GLY A 67 18.89 -1.34 -8.74
C GLY A 67 20.14 -1.83 -7.99
N LEU A 68 20.90 -0.89 -7.42
CA LEU A 68 22.12 -1.15 -6.64
C LEU A 68 21.84 -1.38 -5.15
N SER A 69 20.62 -1.11 -4.67
CA SER A 69 20.27 -1.39 -3.27
C SER A 69 20.23 -2.89 -3.03
N LYS A 70 20.55 -3.32 -1.79
CA LYS A 70 20.37 -4.71 -1.37
C LYS A 70 18.98 -4.99 -0.85
N PHE A 71 18.26 -3.96 -0.43
CA PHE A 71 16.99 -4.10 0.26
C PHE A 71 16.02 -2.98 -0.14
N ALA A 72 14.74 -3.33 -0.26
CA ALA A 72 13.65 -2.38 -0.36
C ALA A 72 12.32 -3.03 0.05
N VAL A 73 11.34 -2.21 0.37
CA VAL A 73 9.96 -2.59 0.75
C VAL A 73 8.98 -2.10 -0.30
N TYR A 74 7.92 -2.87 -0.53
CA TYR A 74 6.88 -2.55 -1.51
C TYR A 74 5.57 -3.26 -1.18
N HIS A 75 4.47 -2.73 -1.70
CA HIS A 75 3.18 -3.42 -1.65
C HIS A 75 3.08 -4.35 -2.85
N GLN A 76 3.00 -5.66 -2.58
CA GLN A 76 3.07 -6.70 -3.59
C GLN A 76 1.72 -6.89 -4.28
N LEU A 77 1.64 -6.49 -5.55
CA LEU A 77 0.51 -6.83 -6.41
C LEU A 77 0.53 -8.32 -6.79
N PRO A 78 -0.65 -8.95 -6.93
CA PRO A 78 -0.75 -10.26 -7.52
C PRO A 78 -0.23 -10.25 -8.96
N SER A 79 0.34 -11.37 -9.39
CA SER A 79 0.84 -11.53 -10.75
C SER A 79 -0.29 -11.52 -11.79
N SER A 80 -1.47 -12.02 -11.40
CA SER A 80 -2.66 -12.00 -12.25
C SER A 80 -3.32 -10.62 -12.18
N PRO A 81 -3.55 -9.95 -13.32
CA PRO A 81 -4.21 -8.65 -13.37
C PRO A 81 -5.74 -8.77 -13.21
N LEU A 82 -6.28 -9.97 -13.02
CA LEU A 82 -7.72 -10.19 -12.91
C LEU A 82 -8.22 -9.69 -11.55
N LEU A 83 -9.29 -8.90 -11.57
CA LEU A 83 -9.91 -8.34 -10.37
C LEU A 83 -10.39 -9.40 -9.38
N GLU A 84 -10.82 -10.56 -9.87
CA GLU A 84 -11.21 -11.71 -9.03
C GLU A 84 -10.06 -12.24 -8.16
N ASN A 85 -8.81 -12.05 -8.58
CA ASN A 85 -7.61 -12.47 -7.86
C ASN A 85 -7.01 -11.34 -7.01
N MET A 86 -7.60 -10.14 -7.04
CA MET A 86 -7.19 -9.06 -6.17
C MET A 86 -7.70 -9.35 -4.76
N LYS A 87 -6.76 -9.50 -3.82
CA LYS A 87 -7.08 -9.53 -2.40
C LYS A 87 -7.62 -8.16 -1.97
N SER A 88 -8.48 -8.15 -0.95
CA SER A 88 -8.95 -6.92 -0.29
C SER A 88 -7.79 -6.08 0.26
N GLU A 89 -6.70 -6.74 0.63
CA GLU A 89 -5.51 -6.14 1.19
C GLU A 89 -4.28 -6.52 0.36
N ILE A 90 -3.45 -5.52 0.08
CA ILE A 90 -2.19 -5.70 -0.64
C ILE A 90 -1.11 -5.99 0.38
N THR A 91 -0.49 -7.16 0.28
CA THR A 91 0.56 -7.58 1.22
C THR A 91 1.78 -6.66 1.12
N LEU A 92 2.22 -6.14 2.26
CA LEU A 92 3.52 -5.48 2.37
C LEU A 92 4.63 -6.54 2.32
N ALA A 93 5.63 -6.34 1.48
CA ALA A 93 6.74 -7.28 1.32
C ALA A 93 8.07 -6.54 1.19
N CYS A 94 9.17 -7.21 1.52
CA CYS A 94 10.50 -6.76 1.17
C CYS A 94 11.08 -7.58 0.02
N VAL A 95 11.95 -6.95 -0.75
CA VAL A 95 12.82 -7.60 -1.72
C VAL A 95 14.26 -7.44 -1.24
N PHE A 96 14.96 -8.57 -1.16
CA PHE A 96 16.35 -8.65 -0.78
C PHE A 96 17.18 -9.22 -1.92
N ARG A 97 18.29 -8.55 -2.28
CA ARG A 97 19.27 -9.03 -3.26
C ARG A 97 20.49 -9.55 -2.52
N SER A 98 20.67 -10.87 -2.57
CA SER A 98 21.86 -11.54 -2.03
C SER A 98 23.15 -11.12 -2.75
N SER A 99 24.30 -11.43 -2.15
CA SER A 99 25.63 -11.23 -2.77
C SER A 99 25.80 -11.98 -4.10
N ARG A 100 25.05 -13.07 -4.29
CA ARG A 100 25.03 -13.86 -5.53
C ARG A 100 24.10 -13.27 -6.61
N GLY A 101 23.45 -12.14 -6.34
CA GLY A 101 22.50 -11.50 -7.24
C GLY A 101 21.11 -12.16 -7.29
N ILE A 102 20.84 -13.10 -6.40
CA ILE A 102 19.51 -13.74 -6.28
C ILE A 102 18.59 -12.82 -5.49
N TYR A 103 17.40 -12.59 -6.02
CA TYR A 103 16.33 -11.84 -5.36
C TYR A 103 15.47 -12.78 -4.53
N THR A 104 15.14 -12.38 -3.31
CA THR A 104 14.24 -13.10 -2.42
C THR A 104 13.21 -12.14 -1.86
N HIS A 105 11.96 -12.59 -1.77
CA HIS A 105 10.85 -11.78 -1.29
C HIS A 105 10.29 -12.37 -0.02
N PHE A 106 10.12 -11.54 1.00
CA PHE A 106 9.54 -11.95 2.27
C PHE A 106 8.35 -11.05 2.60
N PRO A 107 7.22 -11.61 3.06
CA PRO A 107 6.12 -10.80 3.56
C PRO A 107 6.54 -10.07 4.84
N ILE A 108 6.04 -8.85 4.99
CA ILE A 108 6.11 -8.09 6.24
C ILE A 108 4.75 -8.21 6.89
N VAL A 109 4.74 -8.72 8.12
CA VAL A 109 3.53 -8.94 8.89
C VAL A 109 3.38 -7.80 9.89
N GLU A 110 2.18 -7.22 9.93
CA GLU A 110 1.72 -6.33 10.98
C GLU A 110 0.99 -7.18 12.03
N TYR A 111 1.33 -7.00 13.30
CA TYR A 111 0.64 -7.68 14.39
C TYR A 111 0.48 -6.76 15.59
N VAL A 112 -0.57 -7.00 16.36
CA VAL A 112 -0.80 -6.31 17.63
C VAL A 112 -0.24 -7.19 18.75
N ASN A 113 0.69 -6.65 19.52
CA ASN A 113 1.30 -7.36 20.64
C ASN A 113 0.36 -7.43 21.86
N SER A 114 0.78 -8.10 22.93
CA SER A 114 -0.03 -8.25 24.15
C SER A 114 -0.31 -6.94 24.89
N ASP A 115 0.48 -5.89 24.63
CA ASP A 115 0.35 -4.55 25.20
C ASP A 115 -0.40 -3.59 24.26
N GLU A 116 -1.13 -4.12 23.26
CA GLU A 116 -1.90 -3.38 22.26
C GLU A 116 -1.07 -2.47 21.33
N TYR A 117 0.25 -2.63 21.27
CA TYR A 117 1.09 -1.93 20.31
C TYR A 117 1.16 -2.68 18.98
N VAL A 118 1.15 -1.91 17.89
CA VAL A 118 1.37 -2.43 16.54
C VAL A 118 2.85 -2.61 16.31
N GLU A 119 3.23 -3.80 15.88
CA GLU A 119 4.60 -4.15 15.53
C GLU A 119 4.67 -4.82 14.15
N TYR A 120 5.84 -4.67 13.52
CA TYR A 120 6.14 -5.16 12.19
C TYR A 120 7.32 -6.12 12.24
N TYR A 121 7.24 -7.22 11.49
CA TYR A 121 8.38 -8.10 11.30
C TYR A 121 8.42 -8.71 9.90
N VAL A 122 9.62 -9.12 9.48
CA VAL A 122 9.81 -9.86 8.23
C VAL A 122 9.60 -11.34 8.51
N ASP A 123 8.58 -11.93 7.90
CA ASP A 123 8.32 -13.36 8.01
C ASP A 123 9.23 -14.12 7.03
N THR A 124 10.22 -14.79 7.61
CA THR A 124 11.20 -15.61 6.88
C THR A 124 10.86 -17.10 6.90
N GLY A 125 9.75 -17.49 7.54
CA GLY A 125 9.41 -18.89 7.82
C GLY A 125 10.37 -19.59 8.78
N SER A 126 11.24 -18.84 9.48
CA SER A 126 12.17 -19.39 10.47
C SER A 126 11.43 -19.75 11.76
N SER A 127 11.88 -20.82 12.44
CA SER A 127 11.40 -21.18 13.78
C SER A 127 11.90 -20.26 14.89
N LYS A 128 12.86 -19.38 14.60
CA LYS A 128 13.35 -18.38 15.55
C LYS A 128 12.37 -17.22 15.65
N LEU A 129 12.25 -16.66 16.85
CA LEU A 129 11.48 -15.44 17.07
C LEU A 129 11.99 -14.34 16.13
N PRO A 130 11.13 -13.78 15.27
CA PRO A 130 11.54 -12.73 14.35
C PRO A 130 11.85 -11.46 15.12
N LYS A 131 12.79 -10.66 14.60
CA LYS A 131 13.04 -9.32 15.12
C LYS A 131 11.86 -8.43 14.74
N THR A 132 11.26 -7.78 15.73
CA THR A 132 10.09 -6.92 15.56
C THR A 132 10.49 -5.45 15.64
N PHE A 133 9.65 -4.59 15.06
CA PHE A 133 9.87 -3.15 14.93
C PHE A 133 8.57 -2.40 15.19
N ASP A 134 8.63 -1.25 15.84
CA ASP A 134 7.45 -0.41 16.11
C ASP A 134 6.96 0.39 14.89
N SER A 135 7.72 0.38 13.79
CA SER A 135 7.43 1.13 12.58
C SER A 135 8.13 0.51 11.37
N ILE A 136 7.54 0.69 10.19
CA ILE A 136 8.11 0.24 8.93
C ILE A 136 9.40 1.02 8.62
N GLU A 137 9.49 2.29 9.00
CA GLU A 137 10.66 3.12 8.82
C GLU A 137 11.88 2.53 9.55
N LYS A 138 11.74 2.18 10.83
CA LYS A 138 12.83 1.55 11.59
C LYS A 138 13.21 0.18 11.04
N LEU A 139 12.23 -0.59 10.56
CA LEU A 139 12.51 -1.84 9.87
C LEU A 139 13.39 -1.59 8.64
N ILE A 140 13.01 -0.63 7.80
CA ILE A 140 13.77 -0.28 6.58
C ILE A 140 15.17 0.21 6.93
N GLU A 141 15.30 1.13 7.88
CA GLU A 141 16.60 1.66 8.32
C GLU A 141 17.54 0.54 8.75
N MET A 142 17.06 -0.39 9.58
CA MET A 142 17.85 -1.52 10.08
C MET A 142 18.35 -2.44 8.97
N TYR A 143 17.54 -2.71 7.93
CA TYR A 143 17.94 -3.60 6.82
C TYR A 143 18.72 -2.88 5.70
N LEU A 144 18.79 -1.54 5.73
CA LEU A 144 19.58 -0.75 4.80
C LEU A 144 21.01 -0.50 5.29
N GLU A 145 21.26 -0.60 6.60
CA GLU A 145 22.60 -0.58 7.23
C GLU A 145 23.40 -1.86 6.88
#